data_AF-A0A060C1Y7-F1
#
_entry.id   AF-A0A060C1Y7-F1
#
_cell.length_a   1.000
_cell.length_b   1.000
_cell.length_c   1.000
_cell.angle_alpha   90.00
_cell.angle_beta   90.00
_cell.angle_gamma   90.00
#
_symmetry.space_group_name_H-M   'P 1'
#
loop_
_entity.id
_entity.type
_entity.pdbx_description
1 polymer ?
#
loop_
_entity_poly.entity_id
_entity_poly.type
_entity_poly.pdbx_seq_one_letter_code
_entity_poly.pdbx_strand_id
1 'polypeptide(L)'
;MLDFTSAKQTKIFVNKNYKKINVEEQIKDDNSILNFYRKMINLRKENDAFNSGKITFINDQKYFGYSRIKDEEFYCSFELIKII
;
A
#
# COMPACT_ATOMS: atom_id res chain seq x y z
N MET A 1 -19.55 17.48 -11.28
CA MET A 1 -19.41 16.23 -12.04
C MET A 1 -18.69 15.26 -11.13
N LEU A 2 -19.17 14.04 -10.96
CA LEU A 2 -18.39 13.01 -10.27
C LEU A 2 -17.42 12.48 -11.33
N ASP A 3 -16.10 12.60 -11.16
CA ASP A 3 -15.15 12.20 -12.22
C ASP A 3 -15.18 10.69 -12.56
N PHE A 4 -15.93 9.91 -11.77
CA PHE A 4 -16.27 8.53 -12.06
C PHE A 4 -17.37 8.36 -13.13
N THR A 5 -18.31 9.29 -13.27
CA THR A 5 -19.36 9.23 -14.29
C THR A 5 -19.90 10.61 -14.66
N SER A 6 -20.14 10.82 -15.96
CA SER A 6 -20.83 12.01 -16.47
C SER A 6 -22.33 12.01 -16.17
N ALA A 7 -22.89 10.89 -15.69
CA ALA A 7 -24.29 10.78 -15.32
C ALA A 7 -24.59 11.56 -14.02
N LYS A 8 -25.80 12.13 -13.92
CA LYS A 8 -26.23 12.92 -12.76
C LYS A 8 -26.36 12.11 -11.47
N GLN A 9 -26.55 10.79 -11.58
CA GLN A 9 -26.73 9.90 -10.42
C GLN A 9 -26.00 8.57 -10.62
N THR A 10 -25.28 8.13 -9.58
CA THR A 10 -24.58 6.85 -9.54
C THR A 10 -25.46 5.78 -8.90
N LYS A 11 -25.42 4.55 -9.44
CA LYS A 11 -26.13 3.39 -8.88
C LYS A 11 -25.55 2.89 -7.55
N ILE A 12 -24.38 3.41 -7.16
CA ILE A 12 -23.66 3.05 -5.95
C ILE A 12 -23.30 4.34 -5.22
N PHE A 13 -23.32 4.30 -3.89
CA PHE A 13 -22.93 5.41 -3.04
C PHE A 13 -21.45 5.77 -3.24
N VAL A 14 -21.18 7.07 -3.42
CA VAL A 14 -19.81 7.61 -3.45
C VAL A 14 -19.51 8.23 -2.09
N ASN A 15 -18.42 7.81 -1.45
CA ASN A 15 -17.99 8.37 -0.17
C ASN A 15 -17.71 9.87 -0.31
N LYS A 16 -18.37 10.69 0.53
CA LYS A 16 -18.23 12.16 0.55
C LYS A 16 -16.78 12.65 0.68
N ASN A 17 -15.91 11.83 1.25
CA ASN A 17 -14.48 12.14 1.40
C ASN A 17 -13.72 12.18 0.06
N TYR A 18 -14.34 11.82 -1.08
CA TYR A 18 -13.71 11.91 -2.41
C TYR A 18 -13.15 13.30 -2.75
N LYS A 19 -13.77 14.37 -2.20
CA LYS A 19 -13.27 15.74 -2.40
C LYS A 19 -11.88 15.98 -1.80
N LYS A 20 -11.49 15.19 -0.81
CA LYS A 20 -10.20 15.26 -0.12
C LYS A 20 -9.28 14.09 -0.49
N ILE A 21 -9.85 12.90 -0.69
CA ILE A 21 -9.14 11.67 -0.99
C ILE A 21 -9.56 11.21 -2.39
N ASN A 22 -8.78 11.62 -3.40
CA ASN A 22 -8.97 11.20 -4.79
C ASN A 22 -7.62 11.03 -5.49
N VAL A 23 -7.66 10.42 -6.67
CA VAL A 23 -6.46 10.10 -7.46
C VAL A 23 -5.72 11.36 -7.89
N GLU A 24 -6.44 12.41 -8.30
CA GLU A 24 -5.81 13.65 -8.80
C GLU A 24 -4.92 14.28 -7.72
N GLU A 25 -5.46 14.45 -6.51
CA GLU A 25 -4.72 15.03 -5.39
C GLU A 25 -3.60 14.11 -4.91
N GLN A 26 -3.83 12.79 -4.87
CA GLN A 26 -2.80 11.85 -4.45
C GLN A 26 -1.66 11.69 -5.46
N ILE A 27 -1.87 11.96 -6.76
CA ILE A 27 -0.78 12.00 -7.74
C ILE A 27 0.18 13.15 -7.45
N LYS A 28 -0.35 14.32 -7.06
CA LYS A 28 0.43 15.54 -6.80
C LYS A 28 1.20 15.49 -5.48
N ASP A 29 0.70 14.74 -4.49
CA ASP A 29 1.35 14.58 -3.19
C ASP A 29 2.33 13.40 -3.19
N ASP A 30 3.64 13.69 -3.15
CA ASP A 30 4.72 12.70 -3.14
C ASP A 30 4.71 11.76 -1.93
N ASN A 31 4.06 12.17 -0.84
CA ASN A 31 3.89 11.39 0.39
C ASN A 31 2.51 10.73 0.49
N SER A 32 1.73 10.78 -0.59
CA SER A 32 0.42 10.16 -0.62
C SER A 32 0.50 8.63 -0.52
N ILE A 33 -0.60 8.03 -0.07
CA ILE A 33 -0.76 6.58 -0.06
C ILE A 33 -0.56 6.00 -1.47
N LEU A 34 -1.07 6.65 -2.52
CA LEU A 34 -0.88 6.22 -3.91
C LEU A 34 0.60 6.17 -4.30
N ASN A 35 1.36 7.22 -4.01
CA ASN A 35 2.77 7.30 -4.37
C ASN A 35 3.61 6.35 -3.50
N PHE A 36 3.24 6.13 -2.24
CA PHE A 36 3.80 5.06 -1.42
C PHE A 36 3.61 3.68 -2.06
N TYR A 37 2.39 3.33 -2.49
CA TYR A 37 2.13 2.05 -3.17
C TYR A 37 2.88 1.92 -4.48
N ARG A 38 3.01 3.00 -5.27
CA ARG A 38 3.83 3.00 -6.51
C ARG A 38 5.29 2.65 -6.22
N LYS A 39 5.89 3.29 -5.20
CA LYS A 39 7.26 2.97 -4.75
C LYS A 39 7.37 1.49 -4.34
N MET A 40 6.38 0.97 -3.61
CA MET A 40 6.39 -0.42 -3.16
C MET A 40 6.24 -1.45 -4.29
N ILE A 41 5.41 -1.15 -5.28
CA ILE A 41 5.26 -1.99 -6.47
C ILE A 41 6.57 -2.02 -7.26
N ASN A 42 7.26 -0.89 -7.41
CA ASN A 42 8.54 -0.83 -8.09
C ASN A 42 9.61 -1.63 -7.33
N LEU A 43 9.71 -1.46 -6.01
CA LEU A 43 10.62 -2.26 -5.18
C LEU A 43 10.38 -3.77 -5.39
N ARG A 44 9.12 -4.20 -5.42
CA ARG A 44 8.76 -5.62 -5.66
C ARG A 44 9.14 -6.11 -7.06
N LYS A 45 9.09 -5.24 -8.08
CA LYS A 45 9.47 -5.60 -9.46
C LYS A 45 10.97 -5.72 -9.63
N GLU A 46 11.73 -4.85 -8.96
CA GLU A 46 13.19 -4.82 -9.03
C GLU A 46 13.85 -5.93 -8.21
N ASN A 47 13.15 -6.44 -7.19
CA ASN A 47 13.72 -7.37 -6.22
C ASN A 47 12.97 -8.71 -6.23
N ASP A 48 13.63 -9.71 -6.79
CA ASP A 48 13.12 -11.07 -7.00
C ASP A 48 12.73 -11.79 -5.69
N ALA A 49 13.38 -11.41 -4.58
CA ALA A 49 13.07 -11.88 -3.22
C ALA A 49 11.61 -11.61 -2.82
N PHE A 50 11.00 -10.50 -3.27
CA PHE A 50 9.59 -10.21 -2.95
C PHE A 50 8.60 -11.03 -3.79
N ASN A 51 9.01 -11.58 -4.92
CA ASN A 51 8.15 -12.39 -5.79
C ASN A 51 8.22 -13.89 -5.47
N SER A 52 9.43 -14.41 -5.26
CA SER A 52 9.66 -15.85 -5.11
C SER A 52 10.66 -16.21 -4.00
N GLY A 53 11.07 -15.23 -3.19
CA GLY A 53 11.94 -15.48 -2.05
C GLY A 53 11.24 -16.24 -0.92
N LYS A 54 12.02 -17.03 -0.19
CA LYS A 54 11.56 -17.75 0.99
C LYS A 54 11.14 -16.76 2.07
N ILE A 55 10.03 -17.07 2.72
CA ILE A 55 9.47 -16.28 3.81
C ILE A 55 9.93 -16.86 5.14
N THR A 56 10.46 -16.02 6.02
CA THR A 56 10.72 -16.37 7.42
C THR A 56 9.97 -15.40 8.31
N PHE A 57 9.04 -15.89 9.13
CA PHE A 57 8.30 -15.04 10.06
C PHE A 57 9.13 -14.78 11.31
N ILE A 58 9.14 -13.52 11.73
CA ILE A 58 9.77 -13.06 12.96
C ILE A 58 8.63 -12.63 13.88
N ASN A 59 8.39 -13.44 14.91
CA ASN A 59 7.36 -13.16 15.91
C ASN A 59 8.06 -12.86 17.23
N ASP A 60 8.08 -11.60 17.63
CA ASP A 60 8.48 -11.16 18.96
C ASP A 60 7.24 -10.63 19.70
N GLN A 61 7.22 -10.67 21.03
CA GLN A 61 6.08 -10.24 21.85
C GLN A 61 5.62 -8.80 21.56
N LYS A 62 6.49 -7.97 20.96
CA LYS A 62 6.24 -6.56 20.65
C LYS A 62 6.15 -6.25 19.15
N TYR A 63 6.68 -7.11 18.28
CA TYR A 63 6.80 -6.81 16.86
C TYR A 63 6.37 -7.99 15.99
N PHE A 64 5.61 -7.70 14.95
CA PHE A 64 5.28 -8.65 13.91
C PHE A 64 6.11 -8.33 12.66
N GLY A 65 6.94 -9.25 12.23
CA GLY A 65 7.78 -9.06 11.04
C GLY A 65 7.97 -10.32 10.24
N TYR A 66 8.57 -10.17 9.06
CA TYR A 66 9.06 -11.29 8.27
C TYR A 66 10.28 -10.86 7.46
N SER A 67 11.13 -11.82 7.10
CA SER A 67 12.16 -11.63 6.07
C SER A 67 11.82 -12.36 4.77
N ARG A 68 12.37 -11.87 3.67
CA ARG A 68 12.32 -12.46 2.32
C ARG A 68 13.74 -12.69 1.84
N ILE A 69 14.07 -13.93 1.46
CA ILE A 69 15.43 -14.32 1.06
C ILE A 69 15.38 -15.04 -0.29
N LYS A 70 16.16 -14.58 -1.27
CA LYS A 70 16.39 -15.33 -2.52
C LYS A 70 17.81 -15.21 -3.09
N ASP A 71 18.54 -14.15 -2.78
CA ASP A 71 19.97 -13.92 -3.05
C ASP A 71 20.43 -12.77 -2.15
N GLU A 72 19.56 -11.76 -2.04
CA GLU A 72 19.57 -10.73 -1.02
C GLU A 72 18.50 -11.03 0.06
N GLU A 73 18.74 -10.52 1.27
CA GLU A 73 17.81 -10.63 2.40
C GLU A 73 17.15 -9.29 2.69
N PHE A 74 15.81 -9.28 2.66
CA PHE A 74 15.00 -8.11 3.00
C PHE A 74 14.26 -8.35 4.31
N TYR A 75 14.34 -7.39 5.23
CA TYR A 75 13.57 -7.40 6.48
C TYR A 75 12.37 -6.47 6.38
N CYS A 76 11.18 -7.00 6.64
CA CYS A 76 9.94 -6.25 6.72
C CYS A 76 9.40 -6.34 8.16
N SER A 77 9.47 -5.26 8.91
CA SER A 77 8.82 -5.15 10.23
C SER A 77 7.54 -4.33 10.12
N PHE A 78 6.50 -4.76 10.85
CA PHE A 78 5.24 -4.05 10.98
C PHE A 78 4.99 -3.79 12.46
N GLU A 79 4.92 -2.51 12.81
CA GLU A 79 4.34 -2.12 14.09
C GLU A 79 2.83 -2.24 13.97
N LEU A 80 2.30 -3.35 14.46
CA LEU A 80 0.88 -3.50 14.66
C LEU A 80 0.50 -2.64 15.87
N ILE A 81 0.24 -1.35 15.63
CA ILE A 81 -0.44 -0.52 16.62
C ILE A 81 -1.82 -1.16 16.80
N LYS A 82 -2.07 -1.66 18.02
CA LYS A 82 -3.41 -2.12 18.40
C LYS A 82 -4.37 -0.95 18.17
N ILE A 83 -5.21 -1.06 17.15
CA ILE A 83 -6.37 -0.20 16.98
C ILE A 83 -7.35 -0.65 18.05
N ILE A 84 -7.26 -0.04 19.25
CA ILE A 84 -8.26 -0.09 20.31
C ILE A 84 -8.95 1.27 20.32
#